data_AF-A0A7W1SKZ0-F1
#
_entry.id   AF-A0A7W1SKZ0-F1
#
_cell.length_a   1.000
_cell.length_b   1.000
_cell.length_c   1.000
_cell.angle_alpha   90.00
_cell.angle_beta   90.00
_cell.angle_gamma   90.00
#
_symmetry.space_group_name_H-M   'P 1'
#
loop_
_entity.id
_entity.type
_entity.pdbx_description
1 polymer ?
#
loop_
_entity_poly.entity_id
_entity_poly.type
_entity_poly.pdbx_seq_one_letter_code
_entity_poly.pdbx_strand_id
1 'polypeptide(L)'
;DFMGTDGPGGGKFPDPASLAKAVAAAWPADAPGGRRLVVCTGGEPLLQLDPPLLEALHAEGFDVAVETNGTVEPPPGIDWLCVSPKAGASLAVRQGNELKLVYPQDGAEPERFEALDFEHFFLQPMDGPARDANTAAALRYCLAHPRWRLSLQTHKLLGIP
;
A
#
# COMPACT_ATOMS: atom_id res chain seq x y z
N ASP A 1 -0.13 -1.78 -16.40
CA ASP A 1 0.03 -0.32 -16.37
C ASP A 1 -1.13 0.22 -15.55
N PHE A 2 -0.87 0.84 -14.39
CA PHE A 2 -1.91 1.25 -13.41
C PHE A 2 -2.33 2.72 -13.60
N MET A 3 -2.04 3.30 -14.77
CA MET A 3 -2.27 4.69 -15.08
C MET A 3 -3.57 4.83 -15.88
N GLY A 4 -4.54 5.57 -15.34
CA GLY A 4 -5.78 5.90 -16.05
C GLY A 4 -7.03 5.22 -15.48
N THR A 5 -8.10 5.24 -16.26
CA THR A 5 -9.43 4.72 -15.89
C THR A 5 -9.92 3.65 -16.87
N ASP A 6 -9.03 3.11 -17.70
CA ASP A 6 -9.30 2.23 -18.82
C ASP A 6 -8.97 0.74 -18.55
N GLY A 7 -8.42 0.44 -17.37
CA GLY A 7 -8.20 -0.92 -16.91
C GLY A 7 -9.50 -1.68 -16.56
N PRO A 8 -9.41 -2.99 -16.26
CA PRO A 8 -10.56 -3.78 -15.82
C PRO A 8 -11.25 -3.15 -14.59
N GLY A 9 -12.56 -2.91 -14.69
CA GLY A 9 -13.32 -2.22 -13.63
C GLY A 9 -13.01 -0.73 -13.49
N GLY A 10 -12.19 -0.16 -14.38
CA GLY A 10 -11.86 1.26 -14.40
C GLY A 10 -13.03 2.13 -14.82
N GLY A 11 -13.05 3.37 -14.31
CA GLY A 11 -14.08 4.33 -14.63
C GLY A 11 -13.93 5.63 -13.83
N LYS A 12 -14.90 6.53 -14.03
CA LYS A 12 -15.09 7.72 -13.19
C LYS A 12 -16.36 7.53 -12.40
N PHE A 13 -16.26 7.65 -11.09
CA PHE A 13 -17.36 7.43 -10.17
C PHE A 13 -17.87 8.79 -9.68
N PRO A 14 -19.16 9.11 -9.89
CA PRO A 14 -19.70 10.41 -9.53
C PRO A 14 -19.82 10.62 -8.02
N ASP A 15 -19.83 9.54 -7.24
CA ASP A 15 -19.98 9.57 -5.80
C ASP A 15 -19.34 8.34 -5.13
N PRO A 16 -19.02 8.42 -3.82
CA PRO A 16 -18.48 7.32 -3.03
C PRO A 16 -19.24 6.00 -3.11
N ALA A 17 -20.58 6.05 -3.08
CA ALA A 17 -21.42 4.87 -3.07
C ALA A 17 -21.34 4.10 -4.40
N SER A 18 -21.23 4.81 -5.52
CA SER A 18 -21.06 4.21 -6.84
C SER A 18 -19.73 3.46 -6.98
N LEU A 19 -18.65 4.00 -6.39
CA LEU A 19 -17.35 3.32 -6.35
C LEU A 19 -17.40 2.11 -5.41
N ALA A 20 -17.95 2.25 -4.20
CA ALA A 20 -18.05 1.16 -3.24
C ALA A 20 -18.83 -0.05 -3.81
N LYS A 21 -19.92 0.20 -4.53
CA LYS A 21 -20.68 -0.84 -5.23
C LYS A 21 -19.88 -1.52 -6.33
N ALA A 22 -19.08 -0.77 -7.08
CA ALA A 22 -18.22 -1.35 -8.12
C ALA A 22 -17.14 -2.25 -7.52
N VAL A 23 -16.53 -1.83 -6.40
CA VAL A 23 -15.61 -2.66 -5.61
C VAL A 23 -16.31 -3.91 -5.08
N ALA A 24 -17.52 -3.78 -4.53
CA ALA A 24 -18.31 -4.90 -4.02
C ALA A 24 -18.66 -5.92 -5.12
N ALA A 25 -18.94 -5.45 -6.34
CA ALA A 25 -19.24 -6.30 -7.50
C ALA A 25 -18.02 -7.09 -8.01
N ALA A 26 -16.79 -6.65 -7.70
CA ALA A 26 -15.57 -7.40 -8.01
C ALA A 26 -15.31 -8.53 -7.00
N TRP A 27 -15.98 -8.53 -5.85
CA TRP A 27 -15.87 -9.62 -4.87
C TRP A 27 -16.58 -10.88 -5.40
N PRO A 28 -15.94 -12.06 -5.37
CA PRO A 28 -16.56 -13.29 -5.87
C PRO A 28 -17.83 -13.64 -5.07
N ALA A 29 -18.98 -13.64 -5.74
CA ALA A 29 -20.28 -13.86 -5.09
C ALA A 29 -20.42 -15.26 -4.47
N ASP A 30 -19.77 -16.26 -5.07
CA ASP A 30 -19.90 -17.68 -4.70
C ASP A 30 -18.75 -18.19 -3.82
N ALA A 31 -17.83 -17.30 -3.38
CA ALA A 31 -16.74 -17.71 -2.50
C ALA A 31 -17.27 -18.01 -1.09
N PRO A 32 -17.12 -19.25 -0.57
CA PRO A 32 -17.57 -19.58 0.78
C PRO A 32 -16.63 -18.92 1.80
N GLY A 33 -17.14 -17.90 2.49
CA GLY A 33 -16.41 -17.18 3.54
C GLY A 33 -15.33 -16.23 3.02
N GLY A 34 -14.64 -15.56 3.95
CA GLY A 34 -13.60 -14.57 3.65
C GLY A 34 -13.95 -13.19 4.21
N ARG A 35 -12.93 -12.47 4.68
CA ARG A 35 -13.05 -11.07 5.09
C ARG A 35 -12.85 -10.21 3.86
N ARG A 36 -13.85 -9.39 3.52
CA ARG A 36 -13.78 -8.46 2.38
C ARG A 36 -12.68 -7.45 2.68
N LEU A 37 -11.71 -7.33 1.78
CA LEU A 37 -10.60 -6.39 1.88
C LEU A 37 -10.48 -5.63 0.58
N VAL A 38 -10.41 -4.31 0.67
CA VAL A 38 -10.05 -3.43 -0.45
C VAL A 38 -8.72 -2.76 -0.12
N VAL A 39 -7.82 -2.73 -1.10
CA VAL A 39 -6.55 -2.02 -1.00
C VAL A 39 -6.66 -0.75 -1.85
N CYS A 40 -6.83 0.39 -1.20
CA CYS A 40 -6.80 1.69 -1.83
C CYS A 40 -5.34 2.08 -2.13
N THR A 41 -5.02 2.13 -3.41
CA THR A 41 -3.69 2.45 -3.94
C THR A 41 -3.82 3.31 -5.21
N GLY A 42 -2.73 3.45 -5.96
CA GLY A 42 -2.67 4.16 -7.24
C GLY A 42 -2.42 5.66 -7.07
N GLY A 43 -1.55 6.22 -7.93
CA GLY A 43 -1.03 7.57 -7.73
C GLY A 43 -0.56 7.78 -6.28
N GLU A 44 -1.10 8.82 -5.65
CA GLU A 44 -1.18 8.93 -4.19
C GLU A 44 -2.67 8.83 -3.78
N PRO A 45 -3.12 7.74 -3.12
CA PRO A 45 -4.54 7.54 -2.85
C PRO A 45 -5.13 8.60 -1.92
N LEU A 46 -4.35 9.16 -1.00
CA LEU A 46 -4.82 10.18 -0.04
C LEU A 46 -5.12 11.54 -0.69
N LEU A 47 -4.88 11.71 -2.00
CA LEU A 47 -5.37 12.87 -2.76
C LEU A 47 -6.87 12.78 -3.09
N GLN A 48 -7.46 11.59 -3.00
CA GLN A 48 -8.86 11.33 -3.39
C GLN A 48 -9.65 10.55 -2.34
N LEU A 49 -8.99 9.73 -1.51
CA LEU A 49 -9.64 9.00 -0.43
C LEU A 49 -10.10 9.98 0.66
N ASP A 50 -11.39 9.96 0.95
CA ASP A 50 -12.03 10.83 1.93
C ASP A 50 -12.93 10.02 2.89
N PRO A 51 -13.39 10.63 4.00
CA PRO A 51 -14.26 9.92 4.95
C PRO A 51 -15.54 9.35 4.34
N PRO A 52 -16.28 10.05 3.44
CA PRO A 52 -17.43 9.47 2.76
C PRO A 52 -17.14 8.18 1.97
N LEU A 53 -15.98 8.08 1.32
CA LEU A 53 -15.57 6.85 0.64
C LEU A 53 -15.21 5.72 1.60
N LEU A 54 -14.53 6.02 2.71
CA LEU A 54 -14.28 5.02 3.76
C LEU A 54 -15.59 4.46 4.31
N GLU A 55 -16.53 5.34 4.67
CA GLU A 55 -17.85 4.95 5.18
C GLU A 55 -18.62 4.09 4.16
N ALA A 56 -18.57 4.44 2.87
CA ALA A 56 -19.23 3.67 1.82
C ALA A 56 -18.62 2.27 1.64
N LEU A 57 -17.29 2.14 1.69
CA LEU A 57 -16.60 0.85 1.61
C LEU A 57 -16.89 -0.03 2.82
N HIS A 58 -16.88 0.55 4.02
CA HIS A 58 -17.27 -0.13 5.26
C HIS A 58 -18.72 -0.58 5.24
N ALA A 59 -19.64 0.21 4.67
CA ALA A 59 -21.04 -0.16 4.52
C ALA A 59 -21.25 -1.38 3.58
N GLU A 60 -20.36 -1.58 2.61
CA GLU A 60 -20.30 -2.77 1.76
C GLU A 60 -19.55 -3.95 2.43
N GLY A 61 -19.16 -3.78 3.71
CA GLY A 61 -18.57 -4.80 4.56
C GLY A 61 -17.07 -5.03 4.34
N PHE A 62 -16.37 -4.10 3.69
CA PHE A 62 -14.92 -4.19 3.49
C PHE A 62 -14.14 -3.66 4.69
N ASP A 63 -12.99 -4.27 4.99
CA ASP A 63 -11.89 -3.52 5.60
C ASP A 63 -11.16 -2.73 4.52
N VAL A 64 -10.64 -1.56 4.88
CA VAL A 64 -9.90 -0.69 3.99
C VAL A 64 -8.43 -0.66 4.39
N ALA A 65 -7.59 -1.20 3.51
CA ALA A 65 -6.15 -1.00 3.55
C ALA A 65 -5.73 0.12 2.61
N VAL A 66 -4.71 0.90 2.98
CA VAL A 66 -4.16 1.99 2.16
C VAL A 66 -2.66 1.79 1.96
N GLU A 67 -2.21 1.96 0.71
CA GLU A 67 -0.80 1.99 0.32
C GLU A 67 -0.44 3.42 -0.13
N THR A 68 0.19 4.21 0.74
CA THR A 68 0.50 5.64 0.51
C THR A 68 2.01 5.92 0.48
N ASN A 69 2.44 6.99 -0.19
CA ASN A 69 3.80 7.51 -0.07
C ASN A 69 4.05 8.30 1.24
N GLY A 70 2.99 8.59 2.00
CA GLY A 70 3.04 9.24 3.31
C GLY A 70 3.19 10.77 3.29
N THR A 71 3.06 11.41 2.12
CA THR A 71 3.18 12.87 2.00
C THR A 71 1.91 13.64 2.41
N VAL A 72 0.80 12.93 2.60
CA VAL A 72 -0.52 13.47 2.98
C VAL A 72 -1.00 12.78 4.26
N GLU A 73 -1.61 13.52 5.19
CA GLU A 73 -2.22 12.94 6.39
C GLU A 73 -3.49 12.15 6.01
N PRO A 74 -3.65 10.90 6.50
CA PRO A 74 -4.82 10.11 6.20
C PRO A 74 -6.07 10.59 6.96
N PRO A 75 -7.27 10.45 6.39
CA PRO A 75 -8.51 10.55 7.16
C PRO A 75 -8.62 9.41 8.19
N PRO A 76 -9.38 9.60 9.29
CA PRO A 76 -9.67 8.51 10.23
C PRO A 76 -10.53 7.44 9.56
N GLY A 77 -10.45 6.20 10.06
CA GLY A 77 -11.27 5.08 9.57
C GLY A 77 -10.56 4.13 8.61
N ILE A 78 -9.25 4.29 8.37
CA ILE A 78 -8.45 3.28 7.68
C ILE A 78 -8.14 2.12 8.64
N ASP A 79 -8.40 0.89 8.20
CA ASP A 79 -8.17 -0.32 9.01
C ASP A 79 -6.71 -0.79 8.97
N TRP A 80 -6.03 -0.56 7.84
CA TRP A 80 -4.60 -0.88 7.67
C TRP A 80 -3.87 0.18 6.86
N LEU A 81 -2.99 0.93 7.50
CA LEU A 81 -2.17 1.96 6.85
C LEU A 81 -0.74 1.47 6.59
N CYS A 82 -0.41 1.30 5.32
CA CYS A 82 0.93 1.02 4.84
C CYS A 82 1.56 2.28 4.21
N VAL A 83 2.70 2.70 4.75
CA VAL A 83 3.44 3.88 4.31
C VAL A 83 4.75 3.45 3.64
N SER A 84 4.94 3.89 2.39
CA SER A 84 6.14 3.61 1.60
C SER A 84 6.87 4.92 1.25
N PRO A 85 7.69 5.45 2.17
CA PRO A 85 8.37 6.73 1.98
C PRO A 85 9.31 6.70 0.77
N LYS A 86 9.43 7.86 0.10
CA LYS A 86 10.28 8.05 -1.08
C LYS A 86 11.45 8.98 -0.76
N ALA A 87 12.62 8.69 -1.32
CA ALA A 87 13.76 9.61 -1.23
C ALA A 87 13.38 11.00 -1.77
N GLY A 88 13.85 12.04 -1.07
CA GLY A 88 13.60 13.44 -1.45
C GLY A 88 12.17 13.97 -1.17
N ALA A 89 11.25 13.15 -0.66
CA ALA A 89 9.90 13.59 -0.31
C ALA A 89 9.77 13.90 1.20
N SER A 90 8.94 14.88 1.55
CA SER A 90 8.54 15.13 2.94
C SER A 90 7.60 14.03 3.42
N LEU A 91 7.74 13.61 4.68
CA LEU A 91 6.87 12.63 5.31
C LEU A 91 5.96 13.32 6.32
N ALA A 92 4.65 13.32 6.05
CA ALA A 92 3.63 13.79 6.97
C ALA A 92 3.24 12.67 7.96
N VAL A 93 3.07 11.45 7.44
CA VAL A 93 2.61 10.30 8.23
C VAL A 93 3.77 9.69 9.02
N ARG A 94 3.70 9.79 10.35
CA ARG A 94 4.75 9.31 11.27
C ARG A 94 4.37 8.07 12.09
N GLN A 95 3.17 7.55 11.89
CA GLN A 95 2.64 6.38 12.58
C GLN A 95 1.71 5.56 11.66
N GLY A 96 1.54 4.27 11.94
CA GLY A 96 0.65 3.39 11.20
C GLY A 96 0.92 1.91 11.45
N ASN A 97 0.28 1.03 10.70
CA ASN A 97 0.47 -0.41 10.88
C ASN A 97 1.79 -0.88 10.25
N GLU A 98 2.08 -0.40 9.04
CA GLU A 98 3.21 -0.89 8.24
C GLU A 98 4.03 0.26 7.64
N LEU A 99 5.35 0.23 7.85
CA LEU A 99 6.30 0.98 7.05
C LEU A 99 7.00 0.02 6.08
N LYS A 100 6.76 0.20 4.78
CA LYS A 100 7.33 -0.62 3.70
C LYS A 100 8.23 0.21 2.80
N LEU A 101 9.51 0.23 3.14
CA LEU A 101 10.51 1.00 2.42
C LEU A 101 10.97 0.24 1.16
N VAL A 102 10.84 0.87 -0.01
CA VAL A 102 11.50 0.38 -1.22
C VAL A 102 13.01 0.54 -1.06
N TYR A 103 13.78 -0.50 -1.33
CA TYR A 103 15.21 -0.55 -1.01
C TYR A 103 16.04 -1.18 -2.15
N PRO A 104 17.22 -0.62 -2.47
CA PRO A 104 17.84 0.57 -1.89
C PRO A 104 17.26 1.88 -2.48
N GLN A 105 17.32 2.96 -1.70
CA GLN A 105 17.05 4.32 -2.15
C GLN A 105 18.07 5.27 -1.52
N ASP A 106 18.83 6.00 -2.34
CA ASP A 106 19.76 7.03 -1.86
C ASP A 106 18.98 8.20 -1.23
N GLY A 107 19.34 8.58 0.00
CA GLY A 107 18.60 9.59 0.75
C GLY A 107 17.29 9.10 1.37
N ALA A 108 17.06 7.78 1.41
CA ALA A 108 15.99 7.15 2.19
C ALA A 108 16.49 5.86 2.85
N GLU A 109 17.64 5.97 3.53
CA GLU A 109 18.24 4.87 4.28
C GLU A 109 17.31 4.41 5.41
N PRO A 110 17.24 3.09 5.72
CA PRO A 110 16.25 2.57 6.66
C PRO A 110 16.33 3.19 8.06
N GLU A 111 17.52 3.53 8.54
CA GLU A 111 17.79 4.11 9.86
C GLU A 111 17.03 5.43 10.09
N ARG A 112 16.71 6.16 9.01
CA ARG A 112 15.95 7.41 9.07
C ARG A 112 14.51 7.23 9.57
N PHE A 113 13.98 6.01 9.46
CA PHE A 113 12.58 5.69 9.72
C PHE A 113 12.37 4.87 10.99
N GLU A 114 13.43 4.31 11.58
CA GLU A 114 13.33 3.44 12.75
C GLU A 114 12.76 4.13 14.00
N ALA A 115 12.84 5.45 14.11
CA ALA A 115 12.25 6.16 15.24
C ALA A 115 10.74 6.43 15.08
N LEU A 116 10.14 6.06 13.95
CA LEU A 116 8.71 6.26 13.68
C LEU A 116 7.85 5.19 14.35
N ASP A 117 6.58 5.51 14.57
CA ASP A 117 5.65 4.68 15.34
C ASP A 117 4.85 3.73 14.44
N PHE A 118 5.55 2.72 13.93
CA PHE A 118 4.94 1.66 13.10
C PHE A 118 5.04 0.31 13.77
N GLU A 119 3.99 -0.50 13.67
CA GLU A 119 3.99 -1.86 14.21
C GLU A 119 4.94 -2.78 13.44
N HIS A 120 5.14 -2.50 12.14
CA HIS A 120 5.87 -3.35 11.22
C HIS A 120 6.84 -2.54 10.34
N PHE A 121 8.06 -3.05 10.22
CA PHE A 121 9.10 -2.49 9.33
C PHE A 121 9.49 -3.51 8.27
N PHE A 122 9.30 -3.16 7.00
CA PHE A 122 9.67 -3.99 5.87
C PHE A 122 10.59 -3.29 4.90
N LEU A 123 11.56 -4.04 4.37
CA LEU A 123 12.28 -3.68 3.16
C LEU A 123 11.68 -4.45 1.99
N GLN A 124 11.26 -3.70 0.97
CA GLN A 124 10.83 -4.23 -0.31
C GLN A 124 11.91 -3.98 -1.36
N PRO A 125 12.50 -5.01 -1.99
CA PRO A 125 13.48 -4.82 -3.05
C PRO A 125 12.91 -3.93 -4.16
N MET A 126 13.68 -2.90 -4.54
CA MET A 126 13.36 -2.08 -5.70
C MET A 126 13.37 -2.96 -6.95
N ASP A 127 12.25 -2.95 -7.67
CA ASP A 127 12.12 -3.67 -8.93
C ASP A 127 12.85 -2.94 -10.06
N GLY A 128 13.11 -3.65 -11.15
CA GLY A 128 13.83 -3.14 -12.32
C GLY A 128 15.05 -4.00 -12.69
N PRO A 129 15.97 -3.48 -13.53
CA PRO A 129 17.09 -4.27 -14.04
C PRO A 129 18.01 -4.86 -12.95
N ALA A 130 18.04 -4.23 -11.77
CA ALA A 130 18.86 -4.64 -10.63
C ALA A 130 18.10 -5.45 -9.57
N ARG A 131 16.89 -5.95 -9.87
CA ARG A 131 16.00 -6.63 -8.91
C ARG A 131 16.71 -7.70 -8.07
N ASP A 132 17.49 -8.57 -8.69
CA ASP A 132 18.15 -9.68 -7.99
C ASP A 132 19.23 -9.16 -7.03
N ALA A 133 19.99 -8.13 -7.45
CA ALA A 133 20.98 -7.47 -6.60
C ALA A 133 20.31 -6.72 -5.43
N ASN A 134 19.20 -6.02 -5.69
CA ASN A 134 18.41 -5.31 -4.68
C ASN A 134 17.78 -6.29 -3.67
N THR A 135 17.33 -7.45 -4.14
CA THR A 135 16.78 -8.51 -3.28
C THR A 135 17.86 -9.06 -2.35
N ALA A 136 19.05 -9.35 -2.87
CA ALA A 136 20.17 -9.79 -2.07
C ALA A 136 20.60 -8.71 -1.05
N ALA A 137 20.55 -7.43 -1.41
CA ALA A 137 20.87 -6.32 -0.52
C ALA A 137 19.84 -6.18 0.61
N ALA A 138 18.54 -6.18 0.30
CA ALA A 138 17.47 -6.13 1.29
C ALA A 138 17.53 -7.32 2.26
N LEU A 139 17.78 -8.54 1.74
CA LEU A 139 17.94 -9.74 2.56
C LEU A 139 19.12 -9.60 3.53
N ARG A 140 20.29 -9.17 3.04
CA ARG A 140 21.46 -8.94 3.89
C ARG A 140 21.17 -7.92 4.99
N TYR A 141 20.46 -6.84 4.65
CA TYR A 141 20.10 -5.81 5.62
C TYR A 141 19.17 -6.37 6.71
N CYS A 142 18.07 -7.04 6.34
CA CYS A 142 17.15 -7.63 7.31
C CYS A 142 17.82 -8.68 8.22
N LEU A 143 18.78 -9.46 7.70
CA LEU A 143 19.55 -10.41 8.52
C LEU A 143 20.47 -9.70 9.53
N ALA A 144 21.01 -8.53 9.20
CA ALA A 144 21.82 -7.72 10.10
C ALA A 144 20.98 -6.86 11.07
N HIS A 145 19.76 -6.48 10.66
CA HIS A 145 18.86 -5.58 11.38
C HIS A 145 17.48 -6.24 11.55
N PRO A 146 17.30 -7.13 12.56
CA PRO A 146 16.13 -8.00 12.68
C PRO A 146 14.81 -7.28 12.97
N ARG A 147 14.85 -5.97 13.22
CA ARG A 147 13.66 -5.12 13.23
C ARG A 147 12.98 -5.09 11.85
N TRP A 148 13.78 -5.16 10.79
CA TRP A 148 13.33 -5.14 9.41
C TRP A 148 13.06 -6.56 8.91
N ARG A 149 11.95 -6.71 8.20
CA ARG A 149 11.55 -7.96 7.54
C ARG A 149 11.55 -7.78 6.03
N LEU A 150 11.80 -8.85 5.29
CA LEU A 150 11.75 -8.79 3.83
C LEU A 150 10.29 -8.83 3.35
N SER A 151 9.90 -7.91 2.47
CA SER A 151 8.62 -7.94 1.75
C SER A 151 8.89 -8.11 0.26
N LEU A 152 8.35 -9.17 -0.34
CA LEU A 152 8.54 -9.47 -1.76
C LEU A 152 7.28 -9.09 -2.54
N GLN A 153 7.48 -8.59 -3.76
CA GLN A 153 6.40 -8.38 -4.72
C GLN A 153 5.98 -9.73 -5.33
N THR A 154 5.34 -10.57 -4.51
CA THR A 154 4.99 -11.95 -4.87
C THR A 154 4.08 -12.03 -6.10
N HIS A 155 3.20 -11.05 -6.31
CA HIS A 155 2.37 -10.94 -7.51
C HIS A 155 3.21 -10.94 -8.80
N LYS A 156 4.34 -10.23 -8.83
CA LYS A 156 5.27 -10.23 -9.98
C LYS A 156 5.97 -11.57 -10.17
N LEU A 157 6.30 -12.26 -9.08
CA LEU A 157 6.91 -13.59 -9.13
C LEU A 157 5.92 -14.64 -9.65
N LEU A 158 4.65 -14.49 -9.30
CA LEU A 158 3.56 -15.40 -9.68
C LEU A 158 2.92 -15.04 -11.02
N GLY A 159 3.22 -13.86 -11.58
CA GLY A 159 2.63 -13.38 -12.83
C GLY A 159 1.13 -13.06 -12.71
N ILE A 160 0.69 -12.61 -11.54
CA ILE A 160 -0.70 -12.21 -11.28
C ILE A 160 -0.82 -10.68 -11.12
N PRO A 161 -1.97 -10.09 -11.50
CA PRO A 161 -2.27 -8.69 -11.22
C PRO A 161 -2.29 -8.33 -9.74
#